data_AF-A0A2P6QX99-F1
#
_entry.id   AF-A0A2P6QX99-F1
#
_cell.length_a   1.000
_cell.length_b   1.000
_cell.length_c   1.000
_cell.angle_alpha   90.00
_cell.angle_beta   90.00
_cell.angle_gamma   90.00
#
_symmetry.space_group_name_H-M   'P 1'
#
loop_
_entity.id
_entity.type
_entity.pdbx_description
1 polymer ?
#
loop_
_entity_poly.entity_id
_entity_poly.type
_entity_poly.pdbx_seq_one_letter_code
_entity_poly.pdbx_strand_id
1 'polypeptide(L)'
;MERKAKWWILVIKIGVLIEDIMYRMIVGRKKNDWFDMNEIIKEAISLFRAFNIADYVPFLSPFDFQSLKKDSKRIDQLLEKIIEEHEANTRRGKHGQYEDFVDVLLSFTNQRLNMNDERLFPLDRTNVKAILFDMLMASFDTSAVAIVWTIGPLPSS
;
A
#
# COMPACT_ATOMS: atom_id res chain seq x y z
N MET A 1 19.35 25.60 17.07
CA MET A 1 19.58 24.59 16.02
C MET A 1 19.28 23.17 16.50
N GLU A 2 19.67 22.80 17.72
CA GLU A 2 19.47 21.45 18.29
C GLU A 2 18.00 20.96 18.36
N ARG A 3 17.05 21.83 18.75
CA ARG A 3 15.62 21.48 18.79
C ARG A 3 15.04 21.12 17.43
N LYS A 4 15.45 21.84 16.37
CA LYS A 4 15.02 21.54 14.99
C LYS A 4 15.57 20.20 14.53
N ALA A 5 16.84 19.90 14.81
CA ALA A 5 17.45 18.61 14.48
C ALA A 5 16.77 17.44 15.20
N LYS A 6 16.51 17.57 16.51
CA LYS A 6 15.77 16.57 17.30
C LYS A 6 14.36 16.33 16.76
N TRP A 7 13.67 17.39 16.34
CA TRP A 7 12.34 17.31 15.74
C TRP A 7 12.35 16.60 14.38
N TRP A 8 13.29 16.95 13.50
CA TRP A 8 13.46 16.25 12.21
C TRP A 8 13.74 14.76 12.39
N ILE A 9 14.60 14.40 13.35
CA ILE A 9 14.90 12.99 13.67
C ILE A 9 13.64 12.27 14.17
N LEU A 10 12.82 12.92 15.00
CA LEU A 10 11.58 12.35 15.51
C LEU A 10 10.58 12.08 14.37
N VAL A 11 10.38 13.04 13.47
CA VAL A 11 9.49 12.89 12.31
C VAL A 11 9.93 11.71 11.44
N ILE A 12 11.24 11.59 11.15
CA ILE A 12 11.78 10.47 10.38
C ILE A 12 11.51 9.13 11.09
N LYS A 13 11.78 9.04 12.41
CA LYS A 13 11.55 7.81 13.19
C LYS A 13 10.09 7.38 13.17
N ILE A 14 9.17 8.33 13.29
CA ILE A 14 7.73 8.05 13.25
C ILE A 14 7.32 7.54 11.86
N GLY A 15 7.81 8.16 10.79
CA GLY A 15 7.55 7.67 9.43
C GLY A 15 7.96 6.20 9.23
N VAL A 16 9.13 5.81 9.73
CA VAL A 16 9.58 4.40 9.66
C VAL A 16 8.71 3.46 10.50
N LEU A 17 8.23 3.89 11.66
CA LEU A 17 7.35 3.08 12.52
C LEU A 17 5.98 2.86 11.88
N ILE A 18 5.39 3.91 11.33
CA ILE A 18 4.12 3.84 10.59
C ILE A 18 4.25 2.83 9.46
N GLU A 19 5.33 2.94 8.69
CA GLU A 19 5.57 2.03 7.58
C GLU A 19 5.62 0.56 8.06
N ASP A 20 6.35 0.24 9.13
CA ASP A 20 6.38 -1.14 9.68
C ASP A 20 5.00 -1.61 10.15
N ILE A 21 4.21 -0.73 10.79
CA ILE A 21 2.84 -1.05 11.22
C ILE A 21 1.95 -1.35 10.01
N MET A 22 2.05 -0.54 8.96
CA MET A 22 1.25 -0.70 7.74
C MET A 22 1.58 -2.00 7.02
N TYR A 23 2.86 -2.34 6.86
CA TYR A 23 3.27 -3.62 6.26
C TYR A 23 2.72 -4.82 7.03
N ARG A 24 2.72 -4.75 8.37
CA ARG A 24 2.16 -5.83 9.20
C ARG A 24 0.65 -5.90 9.13
N MET A 25 -0.04 -4.75 9.11
CA MET A 25 -1.50 -4.71 9.09
C MET A 25 -2.06 -5.14 7.73
N ILE A 26 -1.40 -4.73 6.63
CA ILE A 26 -1.89 -5.00 5.28
C ILE A 26 -1.43 -6.37 4.78
N VAL A 27 -0.15 -6.72 4.96
CA VAL A 27 0.50 -7.88 4.31
C VAL A 27 0.95 -8.93 5.34
N GLY A 28 0.68 -8.72 6.64
CA GLY A 28 1.04 -9.67 7.69
C GLY A 28 2.55 -9.87 7.89
N ARG A 29 3.39 -8.99 7.32
CA ARG A 29 4.85 -9.17 7.21
C ARG A 29 5.60 -7.92 7.68
N LYS A 30 6.88 -8.07 8.00
CA LYS A 30 7.74 -6.91 8.27
C LYS A 30 8.35 -6.41 6.97
N LYS A 31 8.59 -5.09 6.91
CA LYS A 31 9.20 -4.41 5.76
C LYS A 31 10.52 -5.06 5.29
N ASN A 32 11.33 -5.56 6.22
CA ASN A 32 12.68 -6.08 5.95
C ASN A 32 12.69 -7.52 5.43
N ASP A 33 11.55 -8.21 5.38
CA ASP A 33 11.48 -9.57 4.87
C ASP A 33 11.59 -9.60 3.33
N TRP A 34 11.26 -8.49 2.65
CA TRP A 34 11.20 -8.38 1.19
C TRP A 34 11.90 -7.12 0.64
N PHE A 35 13.20 -7.23 0.36
CA PHE A 35 13.98 -6.11 -0.17
C PHE A 35 13.44 -5.56 -1.50
N ASP A 36 13.11 -6.44 -2.45
CA ASP A 36 12.62 -6.05 -3.79
C ASP A 36 11.27 -5.32 -3.74
N MET A 37 10.39 -5.72 -2.81
CA MET A 37 9.05 -5.15 -2.72
C MET A 37 9.05 -3.73 -2.17
N ASN A 38 9.90 -3.49 -1.17
CA ASN A 38 10.07 -2.17 -0.60
C ASN A 38 10.61 -1.15 -1.61
N GLU A 39 11.46 -1.58 -2.56
CA GLU A 39 11.93 -0.71 -3.64
C GLU A 39 10.78 -0.35 -4.60
N ILE A 40 10.01 -1.34 -5.05
CA ILE A 40 8.86 -1.13 -5.95
C ILE A 40 7.79 -0.25 -5.30
N ILE A 41 7.48 -0.45 -4.01
CA ILE A 41 6.49 0.36 -3.28
C ILE A 41 6.97 1.81 -3.13
N LYS A 42 8.26 2.04 -2.86
CA LYS A 42 8.80 3.40 -2.81
C LYS A 42 8.76 4.10 -4.17
N GLU A 43 9.06 3.39 -5.24
CA GLU A 43 8.93 3.89 -6.62
C GLU A 43 7.46 4.24 -6.91
N ALA A 44 6.52 3.36 -6.56
CA ALA A 44 5.08 3.59 -6.70
C ALA A 44 4.58 4.81 -5.93
N ILE A 45 5.00 4.98 -4.67
CA ILE A 45 4.64 6.16 -3.85
C ILE A 45 5.24 7.43 -4.45
N SER A 46 6.50 7.37 -4.93
CA SER A 46 7.14 8.51 -5.57
C SER A 46 6.38 8.97 -6.80
N LEU A 47 5.88 8.02 -7.61
CA LEU A 47 5.05 8.31 -8.78
C LEU A 47 3.66 8.80 -8.39
N PHE A 48 3.04 8.18 -7.38
CA PHE A 48 1.73 8.59 -6.86
C PHE A 48 1.73 10.04 -6.37
N ARG A 49 2.84 10.48 -5.75
CA ARG A 49 3.04 11.88 -5.34
C ARG A 49 3.54 12.78 -6.46
N ALA A 50 4.07 12.23 -7.56
CA ALA A 50 4.62 13.03 -8.64
C ALA A 50 3.49 13.66 -9.46
N PHE A 51 3.74 14.87 -9.93
CA PHE A 51 2.83 15.56 -10.84
C PHE A 51 2.85 14.89 -12.21
N ASN A 52 1.72 14.32 -12.66
CA ASN A 52 1.62 13.71 -13.98
C ASN A 52 1.34 14.77 -15.07
N ILE A 53 2.34 15.07 -15.90
CA ILE A 53 2.23 16.07 -16.98
C ILE A 53 1.15 15.69 -18.00
N ALA A 54 0.93 14.40 -18.24
CA ALA A 54 -0.07 13.94 -19.21
C ALA A 54 -1.51 14.31 -18.81
N ASP A 55 -1.78 14.50 -17.51
CA ASP A 55 -3.10 14.88 -17.00
C ASP A 55 -3.46 16.34 -17.32
N TYR A 56 -2.44 17.18 -17.55
CA TYR A 56 -2.61 18.59 -17.91
C TYR A 56 -2.37 18.86 -19.39
N VAL A 57 -1.58 18.00 -20.04
CA VAL A 57 -1.18 18.14 -21.43
C VAL A 57 -1.41 16.80 -22.16
N PRO A 58 -2.66 16.50 -22.59
CA PRO A 58 -3.03 15.19 -23.11
C PRO A 58 -2.23 14.73 -24.34
N PHE A 59 -1.72 15.66 -25.15
CA PHE A 59 -0.92 15.33 -26.33
C PHE A 59 0.45 14.70 -25.99
N LEU A 60 0.92 14.88 -24.75
CA LEU A 60 2.16 14.28 -24.23
C LEU A 60 1.95 12.86 -23.67
N SER A 61 0.70 12.38 -23.56
CA SER A 61 0.34 11.05 -23.06
C SER A 61 1.08 9.88 -23.74
N PRO A 62 1.35 9.88 -25.07
CA PRO A 62 2.03 8.76 -25.72
C PRO A 62 3.49 8.57 -25.33
N PHE A 63 4.14 9.60 -24.77
CA PHE A 63 5.58 9.61 -24.55
C PHE A 63 6.04 8.97 -23.24
N ASP A 64 5.10 8.54 -22.37
CA ASP A 64 5.35 7.84 -21.10
C ASP A 64 6.56 8.41 -20.30
N PHE A 65 6.60 9.74 -20.14
CA PHE A 65 7.71 10.47 -19.54
C PHE A 65 8.05 10.03 -18.10
N GLN A 66 7.13 9.35 -17.43
CA GLN A 66 7.25 8.91 -16.03
C GLN A 66 7.39 7.39 -15.90
N SER A 67 7.62 6.66 -17.01
CA SER A 67 7.74 5.19 -17.02
C SER A 67 6.54 4.46 -16.41
N LEU A 68 5.36 5.07 -16.44
CA LEU A 68 4.14 4.60 -15.77
C LEU A 68 3.76 3.18 -16.22
N LYS A 69 4.00 2.83 -17.49
CA LYS A 69 3.69 1.48 -17.98
C LYS A 69 4.61 0.41 -17.40
N LYS A 70 5.90 0.72 -17.25
CA LYS A 70 6.88 -0.20 -16.67
C LYS A 70 6.60 -0.41 -15.19
N ASP A 71 6.27 0.67 -14.49
CA ASP A 71 6.04 0.64 -13.05
C ASP A 71 4.69 0.01 -12.72
N SER A 72 3.66 0.27 -13.52
CA SER A 72 2.37 -0.44 -13.44
C SER A 72 2.55 -1.96 -13.54
N LYS A 73 3.40 -2.44 -14.45
CA LYS A 73 3.69 -3.89 -14.57
C LYS A 73 4.43 -4.44 -13.34
N ARG A 74 5.40 -3.69 -12.79
CA ARG A 74 6.13 -4.09 -11.58
C ARG A 74 5.21 -4.13 -10.36
N ILE A 75 4.34 -3.13 -10.21
CA ILE A 75 3.33 -3.05 -9.17
C ILE A 75 2.35 -4.23 -9.30
N ASP A 76 1.84 -4.50 -10.50
CA ASP A 76 0.94 -5.64 -10.74
C ASP A 76 1.58 -6.97 -10.34
N GLN A 77 2.84 -7.22 -10.75
CA GLN A 77 3.59 -8.42 -10.37
C GLN A 77 3.82 -8.53 -8.85
N LEU A 78 4.06 -7.40 -8.19
CA LEU A 78 4.22 -7.33 -6.74
C LEU A 78 2.92 -7.71 -6.01
N LEU A 79 1.79 -7.11 -6.41
CA LEU A 79 0.48 -7.37 -5.82
C LEU A 79 0.06 -8.83 -6.06
N GLU A 80 0.33 -9.35 -7.26
CA GLU A 80 0.10 -10.74 -7.61
C GLU A 80 0.87 -11.69 -6.68
N LYS A 81 2.17 -11.44 -6.48
CA LYS A 81 3.02 -12.24 -5.60
C LYS A 81 2.55 -12.20 -4.13
N ILE A 82 2.07 -11.05 -3.66
CA ILE A 82 1.44 -10.94 -2.33
C ILE A 82 0.25 -11.88 -2.23
N ILE A 83 -0.69 -11.80 -3.19
CA ILE A 83 -1.91 -12.61 -3.19
C ILE A 83 -1.58 -14.11 -3.25
N GLU A 84 -0.68 -14.52 -4.15
CA GLU A 84 -0.28 -15.92 -4.30
C GLU A 84 0.32 -16.50 -3.00
N GLU A 85 1.12 -15.71 -2.27
CA GLU A 85 1.69 -16.16 -1.01
C GLU A 85 0.62 -16.37 0.08
N HIS A 86 -0.38 -15.48 0.18
CA HIS A 86 -1.48 -15.61 1.15
C HIS A 86 -2.41 -16.78 0.79
N GLU A 87 -2.71 -16.98 -0.50
CA GLU A 87 -3.42 -18.16 -0.96
C GLU A 87 -2.66 -19.46 -0.63
N ALA A 88 -1.34 -19.49 -0.86
CA ALA A 88 -0.51 -20.65 -0.56
C ALA A 88 -0.44 -20.94 0.95
N ASN A 89 -0.38 -19.91 1.80
CA ASN A 89 -0.41 -20.06 3.25
C ASN A 89 -1.76 -20.59 3.73
N THR A 90 -2.86 -20.09 3.15
CA THR A 90 -4.22 -20.58 3.39
C THR A 90 -4.34 -22.06 3.06
N ARG A 91 -3.90 -22.49 1.86
CA ARG A 91 -3.93 -23.91 1.43
C ARG A 91 -3.09 -24.82 2.31
N ARG A 92 -2.02 -24.30 2.92
CA ARG A 92 -1.12 -25.04 3.83
C ARG A 92 -1.61 -25.06 5.29
N GLY A 93 -2.76 -24.46 5.59
CA GLY A 93 -3.27 -24.34 6.96
C GLY A 93 -2.37 -23.48 7.87
N LYS A 94 -1.48 -22.67 7.28
CA LYS A 94 -0.59 -21.75 8.00
C LYS A 94 -1.27 -20.40 8.17
N HIS A 95 -2.49 -20.39 8.70
CA HIS A 95 -3.05 -19.15 9.22
C HIS A 95 -2.24 -18.76 10.46
N GLY A 96 -1.71 -17.53 10.47
CA GLY A 96 -1.23 -16.94 11.71
C GLY A 96 -2.39 -16.85 12.71
N GLN A 97 -2.08 -16.61 13.99
CA GLN A 97 -3.12 -16.30 15.00
C GLN A 97 -3.91 -15.02 14.69
N TYR A 98 -3.49 -14.23 13.69
CA TYR A 98 -4.10 -12.97 13.28
C TYR A 98 -4.20 -12.94 11.75
N GLU A 99 -5.41 -12.71 11.24
CA GLU A 99 -5.66 -12.41 9.82
C GLU A 99 -5.20 -10.97 9.53
N ASP A 100 -4.44 -10.78 8.45
CA ASP A 100 -4.12 -9.46 7.93
C ASP A 100 -5.19 -9.00 6.91
N PHE A 101 -5.05 -7.77 6.40
CA PHE A 101 -5.99 -7.23 5.43
C PHE A 101 -6.12 -8.07 4.17
N VAL A 102 -5.03 -8.67 3.66
CA VAL A 102 -5.05 -9.50 2.46
C VAL A 102 -5.83 -10.79 2.73
N ASP A 103 -5.61 -11.43 3.89
CA ASP A 103 -6.37 -12.61 4.30
C ASP A 103 -7.89 -12.32 4.34
N VAL A 104 -8.26 -11.19 4.96
CA VAL A 104 -9.66 -10.74 5.02
C VAL A 104 -10.22 -10.47 3.62
N LEU A 105 -9.47 -9.77 2.76
CA LEU A 105 -9.89 -9.45 1.39
C LEU A 105 -10.08 -10.71 0.53
N LEU A 106 -9.20 -11.71 0.68
CA LEU A 106 -9.31 -12.99 -0.02
C LEU A 106 -10.46 -13.85 0.52
N SER A 107 -10.83 -13.73 1.80
CA SER A 107 -11.99 -14.44 2.36
C SER A 107 -13.30 -14.09 1.62
N PHE A 108 -13.49 -12.82 1.25
CA PHE A 108 -14.65 -12.37 0.48
C PHE A 108 -14.63 -12.86 -0.97
N THR A 109 -13.44 -13.12 -1.52
CA THR A 109 -13.27 -13.68 -2.86
C THR A 109 -13.59 -15.18 -2.88
N ASN A 110 -13.15 -15.91 -1.85
CA ASN A 110 -13.33 -17.35 -1.71
C ASN A 110 -14.74 -17.76 -1.22
N GLN A 111 -15.51 -16.85 -0.60
CA GLN A 111 -16.89 -17.11 -0.16
C GLN A 111 -17.92 -17.26 -1.30
N ARG A 112 -17.50 -17.18 -2.57
CA ARG A 112 -18.36 -17.37 -3.75
C ARG A 112 -18.88 -18.81 -3.99
N LEU A 113 -18.88 -19.69 -2.99
CA LEU A 113 -19.40 -21.06 -3.12
C LEU A 113 -20.46 -21.46 -2.10
N ASN A 114 -21.17 -20.50 -1.50
CA ASN A 114 -22.47 -20.78 -0.90
C ASN A 114 -23.55 -20.08 -1.73
N MET A 115 -24.06 -20.83 -2.71
CA MET A 115 -25.23 -20.48 -3.52
C MET A 115 -26.40 -20.16 -2.58
N ASN A 116 -26.80 -18.89 -2.47
CA ASN A 116 -28.17 -18.40 -2.17
C ASN A 116 -28.28 -16.91 -1.80
N ASP A 117 -27.20 -16.13 -1.75
CA ASP A 117 -27.31 -14.68 -1.46
C ASP A 117 -27.02 -13.82 -2.69
N GLU A 118 -28.07 -13.24 -3.28
CA GLU A 118 -28.05 -12.39 -4.49
C GLU A 118 -27.38 -11.01 -4.29
N ARG A 119 -26.48 -10.83 -3.30
CA ARG A 119 -26.06 -9.49 -2.86
C ARG A 119 -24.56 -9.20 -2.82
N LEU A 120 -23.71 -10.12 -3.22
CA LEU A 120 -22.26 -9.89 -3.19
C LEU A 120 -21.68 -9.88 -4.61
N PHE A 121 -21.33 -8.68 -5.07
CA PHE A 121 -20.59 -8.51 -6.31
C PHE A 121 -19.34 -9.40 -6.30
N PRO A 122 -19.05 -10.14 -7.37
CA PRO A 122 -17.72 -10.71 -7.58
C PRO A 122 -16.64 -9.67 -7.29
N LEU A 123 -15.86 -9.85 -6.22
CA LEU A 123 -14.52 -9.28 -6.20
C LEU A 123 -13.68 -10.14 -7.15
N ASP A 124 -13.49 -9.64 -8.36
CA ASP A 124 -12.51 -10.21 -9.29
C ASP A 124 -11.08 -9.92 -8.80
N ARG A 125 -10.11 -10.72 -9.23
CA ARG A 125 -8.69 -10.57 -8.87
C ARG A 125 -8.15 -9.17 -9.20
N THR A 126 -8.67 -8.55 -10.26
CA THR A 126 -8.37 -7.17 -10.62
C THR A 126 -8.82 -6.18 -9.54
N ASN A 127 -10.03 -6.36 -9.00
CA ASN A 127 -10.57 -5.52 -7.93
C ASN A 127 -9.81 -5.73 -6.62
N VAL A 128 -9.45 -6.98 -6.31
CA VAL A 128 -8.61 -7.30 -5.14
C VAL A 128 -7.27 -6.57 -5.21
N LYS A 129 -6.58 -6.64 -6.37
CA LYS A 129 -5.32 -5.92 -6.59
C LYS A 129 -5.49 -4.40 -6.47
N ALA A 130 -6.56 -3.84 -7.03
CA ALA A 130 -6.84 -2.41 -6.94
C ALA A 130 -7.07 -1.95 -5.49
N ILE A 131 -7.88 -2.67 -4.71
CA ILE A 131 -8.16 -2.35 -3.31
C ILE A 131 -6.89 -2.50 -2.45
N LEU A 132 -6.10 -3.55 -2.67
CA LEU A 132 -4.82 -3.74 -1.98
C LEU A 132 -3.85 -2.59 -2.26
N PHE A 133 -3.74 -2.17 -3.52
CA PHE A 133 -2.89 -1.06 -3.91
C PHE A 133 -3.34 0.27 -3.28
N ASP A 134 -4.65 0.56 -3.32
CA ASP A 134 -5.23 1.76 -2.72
C ASP A 134 -4.96 1.83 -1.21
N MET A 135 -5.15 0.72 -0.49
CA MET A 135 -4.87 0.64 0.94
C MET A 135 -3.39 0.87 1.27
N LEU A 136 -2.48 0.32 0.45
CA LEU A 136 -1.04 0.57 0.58
C LEU A 136 -0.75 2.07 0.39
N MET A 137 -1.20 2.70 -0.71
CA MET A 137 -0.90 4.11 -1.01
C MET A 137 -1.50 5.08 0.01
N ALA A 138 -2.78 4.92 0.36
CA ALA A 138 -3.50 5.80 1.26
C ALA A 138 -2.88 5.85 2.66
N SER A 139 -2.28 4.75 3.09
CA SER A 139 -1.67 4.63 4.40
C SER A 139 -0.40 5.46 4.60
N PHE A 140 0.35 5.73 3.53
CA PHE A 140 1.63 6.45 3.60
C PHE A 140 1.45 7.95 3.81
N ASP A 141 0.48 8.57 3.13
CA ASP A 141 0.37 10.03 3.11
C ASP A 141 -0.50 10.58 4.24
N THR A 142 -1.55 9.87 4.67
CA THR A 142 -2.52 10.39 5.66
C THR A 142 -2.00 10.34 7.10
N SER A 143 -1.39 9.23 7.50
CA SER A 143 -0.92 9.00 8.87
C SER A 143 0.29 9.87 9.24
N ALA A 144 1.23 10.03 8.32
CA ALA A 144 2.40 10.88 8.49
C ALA A 144 2.01 12.36 8.64
N VAL A 145 1.07 12.84 7.81
CA VAL A 145 0.57 14.22 7.88
C VAL A 145 -0.15 14.47 9.21
N ALA A 146 -1.09 13.60 9.60
CA ALA A 146 -1.86 13.77 10.85
C ALA A 146 -0.95 13.86 12.10
N ILE A 147 0.11 13.05 12.15
CA ILE A 147 1.06 13.06 13.27
C ILE A 147 1.92 14.32 13.26
N VAL A 148 2.40 14.77 12.09
CA VAL A 148 3.13 16.03 11.98
C VAL A 148 2.27 17.21 12.47
N TRP A 149 0.98 17.21 12.16
CA TRP A 149 0.04 18.22 12.66
C TRP A 149 -0.22 18.12 14.17
N THR A 150 -0.24 16.90 14.73
CA THR A 150 -0.54 16.67 16.15
C THR A 150 0.67 16.96 17.05
N ILE A 151 1.88 16.62 16.59
CA ILE A 151 3.15 16.80 17.32
C ILE A 151 3.81 18.14 16.97
N GLY A 152 3.34 18.79 15.89
CA GLY A 152 3.76 20.11 15.48
C GLY A 152 3.42 21.16 16.53
N PRO A 153 4.26 22.20 16.68
CA PRO A 153 3.86 23.34 17.50
C PRO A 153 2.57 23.93 16.93
N LEU A 154 1.59 24.19 17.80
CA LEU A 154 0.39 24.96 17.45
C LEU A 154 0.85 26.25 16.74
N PRO A 155 0.22 26.66 15.62
CA PRO A 155 0.47 27.97 15.06
C PRO A 155 0.15 28.99 16.16
N SER A 156 1.17 29.66 16.67
CA SER A 156 1.02 30.71 17.67
C SER A 156 0.19 31.83 17.04
N SER A 157 -1.07 31.93 17.43
CA SER A 157 -1.91 33.11 17.22
C SER A 157 -1.41 34.28 18.04
#